data_AF-A0A1L3JBP0-F1
#
_entry.id   AF-A0A1L3JBP0-F1
#
_cell.length_a   1.000
_cell.length_b   1.000
_cell.length_c   1.000
_cell.angle_alpha   90.00
_cell.angle_beta   90.00
_cell.angle_gamma   90.00
#
_symmetry.space_group_name_H-M   'P 1'
#
loop_
_entity.id
_entity.type
_entity.pdbx_description
1 polymer ?
#
loop_
_entity_poly.entity_id
_entity_poly.type
_entity_poly.pdbx_seq_one_letter_code
_entity_poly.pdbx_strand_id
1 'polypeptide(L)'
;MSETIFSILADAASTTAVHAEPTALGLTATAWVSISMLLLIGIFVWKKVPALITSGLDKKIAEIKSQLEEAETLRAEAEALKDKYAARMSGAQDEADALIAQAKAEADDLLTKANADTAALIARRKSMAEDKINAAQLAAISDLKAKVSQVAINAASNAIAAKHDATADKDLVEKAINSIN
;
A
#
# COMPACT_ATOMS: atom_id res chain seq x y z
N MET A 1 -98.70 -28.74 -60.96
CA MET A 1 -97.52 -29.21 -61.72
C MET A 1 -96.30 -28.38 -61.29
N SER A 2 -95.88 -28.47 -60.02
CA SER A 2 -94.66 -27.79 -59.52
C SER A 2 -94.01 -28.51 -58.33
N GLU A 3 -94.47 -29.70 -57.95
CA GLU A 3 -93.90 -30.47 -56.81
C GLU A 3 -92.80 -31.45 -57.21
N THR A 4 -92.52 -31.63 -58.51
CA THR A 4 -91.50 -32.55 -59.00
C THR A 4 -90.09 -31.97 -59.05
N ILE A 5 -89.91 -30.65 -58.87
CA ILE A 5 -88.58 -30.02 -58.92
C ILE A 5 -87.89 -30.02 -57.54
N PHE A 6 -88.64 -30.03 -56.43
CA PHE A 6 -88.05 -30.00 -55.08
C PHE A 6 -87.54 -31.37 -54.59
N SER A 7 -88.00 -32.47 -55.18
CA SER A 7 -87.57 -33.84 -54.82
C SER A 7 -86.18 -34.21 -55.34
N ILE A 8 -85.69 -33.57 -56.40
CA ILE A 8 -84.40 -33.93 -57.03
C ILE A 8 -83.20 -33.28 -56.31
N LEU A 9 -83.43 -32.22 -55.52
CA LEU A 9 -82.35 -31.54 -54.80
C LEU A 9 -82.12 -32.08 -53.37
N ALA A 10 -83.08 -32.83 -52.82
CA ALA A 10 -82.96 -33.42 -51.48
C ALA A 10 -82.18 -34.76 -51.43
N ASP A 11 -82.00 -35.44 -52.58
CA ASP A 11 -81.27 -36.71 -52.68
C ASP A 11 -79.75 -36.53 -52.84
N ALA A 12 -79.29 -35.28 -53.05
CA ALA A 12 -77.87 -34.95 -53.18
C ALA A 12 -77.14 -34.76 -51.82
N ALA A 13 -77.85 -34.84 -50.70
CA ALA A 13 -77.31 -34.56 -49.37
C ALA A 13 -77.10 -35.80 -48.48
N SER A 14 -77.36 -37.01 -48.98
CA SER A 14 -77.16 -38.25 -48.21
C SER A 14 -76.56 -39.38 -49.04
N THR A 15 -75.43 -39.13 -49.70
CA THR A 15 -74.54 -40.21 -50.15
C THR A 15 -73.63 -40.61 -48.99
N THR A 16 -74.18 -41.34 -48.00
CA THR A 16 -73.38 -42.27 -47.21
C THR A 16 -72.86 -43.33 -48.17
N ALA A 17 -71.71 -43.07 -48.77
CA ALA A 17 -70.97 -44.06 -49.53
C ALA A 17 -70.57 -45.18 -48.58
N VAL A 18 -71.36 -46.26 -48.59
CA VAL A 18 -70.95 -47.55 -48.02
C VAL A 18 -69.86 -48.09 -48.95
N HIS A 19 -68.63 -47.65 -48.70
CA HIS A 19 -67.46 -48.17 -49.40
C HIS A 19 -67.31 -49.63 -49.01
N ALA A 20 -67.52 -50.55 -49.96
CA ALA A 20 -67.11 -51.94 -49.83
C ALA A 20 -65.60 -51.95 -49.57
N GLU A 21 -65.20 -52.27 -48.35
CA GLU A 21 -63.78 -52.23 -48.00
C GLU A 21 -63.03 -53.31 -48.79
N PRO A 22 -62.01 -52.95 -49.61
CA PRO A 22 -61.14 -53.93 -50.23
C PRO A 22 -60.37 -54.65 -49.12
N THR A 23 -60.80 -55.86 -48.80
CA THR A 23 -60.18 -56.72 -47.79
C THR A 23 -59.10 -57.55 -48.46
N ALA A 24 -57.85 -57.10 -48.36
CA ALA A 24 -56.71 -57.93 -48.72
C ALA A 24 -56.41 -58.90 -47.55
N LEU A 25 -56.39 -60.20 -47.82
CA LEU A 25 -56.07 -61.26 -46.83
C LEU A 25 -56.98 -61.27 -45.58
N GLY A 26 -58.26 -60.90 -45.71
CA GLY A 26 -59.23 -60.94 -44.60
C GLY A 26 -59.14 -59.81 -43.59
N LEU A 27 -58.32 -58.78 -43.87
CA LEU A 27 -58.17 -57.59 -43.04
C LEU A 27 -58.75 -56.36 -43.73
N THR A 28 -59.44 -55.53 -42.96
CA THR A 28 -60.00 -54.24 -43.41
C THR A 28 -58.88 -53.27 -43.82
N ALA A 29 -59.20 -52.29 -44.66
CA ALA A 29 -58.23 -51.26 -45.05
C ALA A 29 -57.70 -50.50 -43.81
N THR A 30 -58.58 -50.29 -42.83
CA THR A 30 -58.26 -49.73 -41.51
C THR A 30 -57.26 -50.58 -40.72
N ALA A 31 -57.35 -51.91 -40.79
CA ALA A 31 -56.42 -52.81 -40.13
C ALA A 31 -55.01 -52.71 -40.74
N TRP A 32 -54.89 -52.67 -42.07
CA TRP A 32 -53.57 -52.50 -42.73
C TRP A 32 -52.94 -51.13 -42.46
N VAL A 33 -53.75 -50.07 -42.38
CA VAL A 33 -53.30 -48.73 -41.96
C VAL A 33 -52.83 -48.75 -40.51
N SER A 34 -53.56 -49.41 -39.61
CA SER A 34 -53.18 -49.52 -38.19
C SER A 34 -51.86 -50.28 -37.99
N ILE A 35 -51.64 -51.37 -38.75
CA ILE A 35 -50.38 -52.14 -38.75
C ILE A 35 -49.23 -51.28 -39.29
N SER A 36 -49.48 -50.53 -40.36
CA SER A 36 -48.49 -49.62 -40.94
C SER A 36 -48.11 -48.48 -39.97
N MET A 37 -49.10 -47.93 -39.24
CA MET A 37 -48.86 -46.93 -38.19
C MET A 37 -48.09 -47.50 -37.00
N LEU A 38 -48.41 -48.73 -36.57
CA LEU A 38 -47.66 -49.44 -35.53
C LEU A 38 -46.21 -49.72 -35.95
N LEU A 39 -45.97 -50.13 -37.20
CA LEU A 39 -44.62 -50.30 -37.72
C LEU A 39 -43.85 -48.97 -37.77
N LEU A 40 -44.49 -47.88 -38.18
CA LEU A 40 -43.88 -46.54 -38.18
C LEU A 40 -43.50 -46.11 -36.75
N ILE A 41 -44.41 -46.23 -35.79
CA ILE A 41 -44.14 -45.91 -34.38
C ILE A 41 -43.03 -46.82 -33.83
N GLY A 42 -43.07 -48.12 -34.15
CA GLY A 42 -42.05 -49.09 -33.77
C GLY A 42 -40.66 -48.70 -34.31
N ILE A 43 -40.57 -48.27 -35.57
CA ILE A 43 -39.32 -47.79 -36.18
C ILE A 43 -38.85 -46.49 -35.52
N PHE A 44 -39.76 -45.55 -35.22
CA PHE A 44 -39.43 -44.29 -34.52
C PHE A 44 -38.90 -44.53 -33.10
N VAL A 45 -39.49 -45.47 -32.37
CA VAL A 45 -39.03 -45.91 -31.05
C VAL A 45 -37.69 -46.63 -31.17
N TRP A 46 -37.52 -47.53 -32.15
CA TRP A 46 -36.27 -48.26 -32.37
C TRP A 46 -35.12 -47.34 -32.80
N LYS A 47 -35.42 -46.30 -33.59
CA LYS A 47 -34.48 -45.23 -33.98
C LYS A 47 -34.29 -44.17 -32.91
N LYS A 48 -34.93 -44.32 -31.73
CA LYS A 48 -34.72 -43.47 -30.55
C LYS A 48 -34.89 -41.97 -30.82
N VAL A 49 -35.74 -41.60 -31.79
CA VAL A 49 -36.07 -40.21 -32.11
C VAL A 49 -36.52 -39.40 -30.87
N PRO A 50 -37.43 -39.89 -30.00
CA PRO A 50 -37.80 -39.14 -28.80
C PRO A 50 -36.64 -38.96 -27.80
N ALA A 51 -35.70 -39.91 -27.73
CA ALA A 51 -34.55 -39.81 -26.85
C ALA A 51 -33.55 -38.75 -27.32
N LEU A 52 -33.36 -38.59 -28.64
CA LEU A 52 -32.49 -37.54 -29.21
C LEU A 52 -33.02 -36.13 -28.91
N ILE A 53 -34.35 -35.93 -29.01
CA ILE A 53 -34.98 -34.64 -28.69
C ILE A 53 -34.85 -34.32 -27.20
N THR A 54 -35.11 -35.31 -26.35
CA THR A 54 -34.99 -35.15 -24.88
C THR A 54 -33.55 -34.83 -24.49
N SER A 55 -32.58 -35.57 -25.04
CA SER A 55 -31.15 -35.32 -24.80
C SER A 55 -30.69 -33.94 -25.29
N GLY A 56 -31.23 -33.43 -26.40
CA GLY A 56 -30.94 -32.08 -26.88
C GLY A 56 -31.46 -30.98 -25.95
N LEU A 57 -32.67 -31.17 -25.39
CA LEU A 57 -33.24 -30.28 -24.37
C LEU A 57 -32.42 -30.35 -23.07
N ASP A 58 -32.08 -31.54 -22.59
CA ASP A 58 -31.26 -31.72 -21.39
C ASP A 58 -29.89 -31.05 -21.55
N LYS A 59 -29.27 -31.16 -22.73
CA LYS A 59 -28.00 -30.49 -23.03
C LYS A 59 -28.13 -28.97 -22.95
N LYS A 60 -29.20 -28.38 -23.50
CA LYS A 60 -29.46 -26.95 -23.40
C LYS A 60 -29.73 -26.51 -21.96
N ILE A 61 -30.46 -27.30 -21.18
CA ILE A 61 -30.70 -27.02 -19.77
C ILE A 61 -29.39 -27.06 -18.99
N ALA A 62 -28.54 -28.06 -19.23
CA ALA A 62 -27.22 -28.16 -18.60
C ALA A 62 -26.31 -26.99 -18.98
N GLU A 63 -26.31 -26.58 -20.25
CA GLU A 63 -25.55 -25.42 -20.73
C GLU A 63 -26.03 -24.12 -20.07
N ILE A 64 -27.34 -23.88 -19.99
CA ILE A 64 -27.89 -22.69 -19.33
C ILE A 64 -27.57 -22.70 -17.83
N LYS A 65 -27.68 -23.85 -17.16
CA LYS A 65 -27.30 -23.98 -15.75
C LYS A 65 -25.83 -23.66 -15.54
N SER A 66 -24.95 -24.21 -16.37
CA SER A 66 -23.51 -23.94 -16.30
C SER A 66 -23.20 -22.46 -16.51
N GLN A 67 -23.85 -21.81 -17.48
CA GLN A 67 -23.68 -20.36 -17.71
C GLN A 67 -24.21 -19.52 -16.55
N LEU A 68 -25.31 -19.94 -15.91
CA LEU A 68 -25.85 -19.25 -14.75
C LEU A 68 -24.93 -19.39 -13.53
N GLU A 69 -24.41 -20.60 -13.27
CA GLU A 69 -23.44 -20.85 -12.20
C GLU A 69 -22.14 -20.06 -12.42
N GLU A 70 -21.64 -19.99 -13.65
CA GLU A 70 -20.47 -19.19 -14.01
C GLU A 70 -20.73 -17.69 -13.82
N ALA A 71 -21.91 -17.20 -14.22
CA ALA A 71 -22.31 -15.81 -14.01
C ALA A 71 -22.47 -15.45 -12.52
N GLU A 72 -23.06 -16.34 -11.72
CA GLU A 72 -23.16 -16.17 -10.27
C GLU A 72 -21.78 -16.17 -9.61
N THR A 73 -20.91 -17.08 -10.02
CA THR A 73 -19.52 -17.15 -9.53
C THR A 73 -18.76 -15.87 -9.89
N LEU A 74 -18.85 -15.42 -11.14
CA LEU A 74 -18.18 -14.20 -11.60
C LEU A 74 -18.70 -12.96 -10.86
N ARG A 75 -20.00 -12.92 -10.55
CA ARG A 75 -20.59 -11.85 -9.74
C ARG A 75 -20.07 -11.88 -8.31
N ALA A 76 -20.04 -13.06 -7.69
CA ALA A 76 -19.51 -13.23 -6.33
C ALA A 76 -18.02 -12.84 -6.27
N GLU A 77 -17.23 -13.20 -7.28
CA GLU A 77 -15.83 -12.81 -7.40
C GLU A 77 -15.67 -11.29 -7.58
N ALA A 78 -16.51 -10.66 -8.39
CA ALA A 78 -16.50 -9.21 -8.58
C ALA A 78 -16.87 -8.45 -7.30
N GLU A 79 -17.89 -8.92 -6.57
CA GLU A 79 -18.30 -8.36 -5.28
C GLU A 79 -17.17 -8.54 -4.24
N ALA A 80 -16.60 -9.74 -4.13
CA ALA A 80 -15.47 -10.00 -3.24
C ALA A 80 -14.23 -9.18 -3.59
N LEU A 81 -13.97 -8.95 -4.88
CA LEU A 81 -12.86 -8.12 -5.34
C LEU A 81 -13.08 -6.66 -4.98
N LYS A 82 -14.29 -6.13 -5.18
CA LYS A 82 -14.67 -4.78 -4.78
C LYS A 82 -14.48 -4.56 -3.28
N ASP A 83 -14.93 -5.50 -2.46
CA ASP A 83 -14.79 -5.41 -1.01
C ASP A 83 -13.32 -5.46 -0.58
N LYS A 84 -12.50 -6.31 -1.22
CA LYS A 84 -11.05 -6.33 -1.00
C LYS A 84 -10.39 -4.99 -1.36
N TYR A 85 -10.78 -4.37 -2.47
CA TYR A 85 -10.23 -3.06 -2.85
C TYR A 85 -10.71 -1.94 -1.92
N ALA A 86 -11.97 -1.96 -1.48
CA ALA A 86 -12.48 -1.00 -0.50
C ALA A 86 -11.76 -1.12 0.84
N ALA A 87 -11.57 -2.35 1.34
CA ALA A 87 -10.81 -2.60 2.55
C ALA A 87 -9.34 -2.17 2.42
N ARG A 88 -8.70 -2.47 1.27
CA ARG A 88 -7.32 -2.00 1.00
C ARG A 88 -7.21 -0.49 0.90
N MET A 89 -8.21 0.18 0.32
CA MET A 89 -8.21 1.64 0.22
C MET A 89 -8.33 2.28 1.61
N SER A 90 -9.24 1.79 2.44
CA SER A 90 -9.38 2.25 3.83
C SER A 90 -8.10 2.00 4.62
N GLY A 91 -7.55 0.78 4.55
CA GLY A 91 -6.30 0.44 5.24
C GLY A 91 -5.12 1.28 4.78
N ALA A 92 -5.00 1.56 3.48
CA ALA A 92 -3.93 2.41 2.94
C ALA A 92 -4.05 3.87 3.41
N GLN A 93 -5.27 4.39 3.54
CA GLN A 93 -5.51 5.73 4.08
C GLN A 93 -5.10 5.80 5.56
N ASP A 94 -5.53 4.81 6.36
CA ASP A 94 -5.20 4.74 7.79
C ASP A 94 -3.68 4.56 8.01
N GLU A 95 -3.03 3.71 7.19
CA GLU A 95 -1.56 3.53 7.21
C GLU A 95 -0.83 4.81 6.82
N ALA A 96 -1.30 5.54 5.81
CA ALA A 96 -0.70 6.80 5.40
C ALA A 96 -0.85 7.87 6.50
N ASP A 97 -2.02 7.98 7.12
CA ASP A 97 -2.26 8.93 8.22
C ASP A 97 -1.42 8.56 9.46
N ALA A 98 -1.29 7.28 9.77
CA ALA A 98 -0.41 6.79 10.83
C ALA A 98 1.06 7.10 10.54
N LEU A 99 1.52 6.90 9.30
CA LEU A 99 2.88 7.24 8.87
C LEU A 99 3.15 8.73 9.01
N ILE A 100 2.22 9.58 8.57
CA ILE A 100 2.35 11.04 8.70
C ILE A 100 2.40 11.45 10.18
N ALA A 101 1.54 10.87 11.03
CA ALA A 101 1.53 11.14 12.46
C ALA A 101 2.85 10.73 13.13
N GLN A 102 3.37 9.54 12.80
CA GLN A 102 4.65 9.05 13.30
C GLN A 102 5.81 9.94 12.82
N ALA A 103 5.85 10.29 11.53
CA ALA A 103 6.89 11.16 10.98
C ALA A 103 6.91 12.54 11.64
N LYS A 104 5.74 13.11 11.97
CA LYS A 104 5.66 14.37 12.72
C LYS A 104 6.19 14.21 14.15
N ALA A 105 5.80 13.16 14.87
CA ALA A 105 6.28 12.90 16.21
C ALA A 105 7.81 12.69 16.24
N GLU A 106 8.35 11.96 15.27
CA GLU A 106 9.80 11.77 15.13
C GLU A 106 10.52 13.07 14.78
N ALA A 107 9.94 13.92 13.93
CA ALA A 107 10.51 15.22 13.60
C ALA A 107 10.55 16.15 14.83
N ASP A 108 9.50 16.18 15.65
CA ASP A 108 9.43 16.99 16.86
C ASP A 108 10.43 16.51 17.93
N ASP A 109 10.58 15.19 18.10
CA ASP A 109 11.58 14.61 19.00
C ASP A 109 13.01 14.88 18.50
N LEU A 110 13.25 14.76 17.19
CA LEU A 110 14.55 15.07 16.59
C LEU A 110 14.89 16.56 16.76
N LEU A 111 13.93 17.47 16.59
CA LEU A 111 14.13 18.90 16.76
C LEU A 111 14.43 19.23 18.22
N THR A 112 13.73 18.59 19.16
CA THR A 112 13.98 18.74 20.60
C THR A 112 15.39 18.27 20.97
N LYS A 113 15.79 17.08 20.50
CA LYS A 113 17.15 16.54 20.69
C LYS A 113 18.23 17.41 20.06
N ALA A 114 18.04 17.83 18.81
CA ALA A 114 18.99 18.69 18.11
C ALA A 114 19.19 20.04 18.81
N ASN A 115 18.12 20.63 19.33
CA ASN A 115 18.20 21.86 20.12
C ASN A 115 18.95 21.63 21.45
N ALA A 116 18.65 20.54 22.16
CA ALA A 116 19.34 20.20 23.40
C ALA A 116 20.84 19.95 23.18
N ASP A 117 21.19 19.18 22.14
CA ASP A 117 22.58 18.89 21.76
C ASP A 117 23.32 20.17 21.34
N THR A 118 22.67 21.03 20.56
CA THR A 118 23.26 22.31 20.15
C THR A 118 23.50 23.22 21.35
N ALA A 119 22.54 23.31 22.28
CA ALA A 119 22.71 24.07 23.51
C ALA A 119 23.86 23.53 24.38
N ALA A 120 23.96 22.21 24.52
CA ALA A 120 25.06 21.56 25.23
C ALA A 120 26.43 21.82 24.56
N LEU A 121 26.50 21.76 23.23
CA LEU A 121 27.71 22.07 22.47
C LEU A 121 28.12 23.52 22.63
N ILE A 122 27.18 24.47 22.56
CA ILE A 122 27.44 25.89 22.77
C ILE A 122 27.95 26.13 24.19
N ALA A 123 27.30 25.56 25.21
CA ALA A 123 27.71 25.69 26.60
C ALA A 123 29.15 25.16 26.81
N ARG A 124 29.46 23.98 26.25
CA ARG A 124 30.80 23.40 26.31
C ARG A 124 31.83 24.28 25.59
N ARG A 125 31.50 24.81 24.42
CA ARG A 125 32.37 25.73 23.65
C ARG A 125 32.64 27.02 24.42
N LYS A 126 31.61 27.57 25.07
CA LYS A 126 31.74 28.76 25.93
C LYS A 126 32.67 28.50 27.10
N SER A 127 32.46 27.41 27.87
CA SER A 127 33.35 27.04 28.98
C SER A 127 34.80 26.88 28.50
N MET A 128 35.03 26.16 27.40
CA MET A 128 36.39 26.01 26.85
C MET A 128 37.02 27.35 26.42
N ALA A 129 36.22 28.31 25.93
CA ALA A 129 36.72 29.64 25.59
C ALA A 129 37.05 30.45 26.84
N GLU A 130 36.18 30.42 27.85
CA GLU A 130 36.40 31.06 29.16
C GLU A 130 37.66 30.50 29.84
N ASP A 131 37.84 29.18 29.85
CA ASP A 131 39.02 28.52 30.41
C ASP A 131 40.31 28.94 29.68
N LYS A 132 40.26 29.05 28.34
CA LYS A 132 41.39 29.55 27.55
C LYS A 132 41.70 31.02 27.82
N ILE A 133 40.68 31.85 27.97
CA ILE A 133 40.85 33.27 28.32
C ILE A 133 41.50 33.38 29.70
N ASN A 134 41.00 32.63 30.69
CA ASN A 134 41.56 32.64 32.04
C ASN A 134 43.02 32.16 32.05
N ALA A 135 43.33 31.08 31.34
CA ALA A 135 44.70 30.59 31.20
C ALA A 135 45.62 31.63 30.53
N ALA A 136 45.15 32.29 29.46
CA ALA A 136 45.90 33.33 28.77
C ALA A 136 46.10 34.58 29.63
N GLN A 137 45.10 34.96 30.45
CA GLN A 137 45.22 36.07 31.39
C GLN A 137 46.26 35.79 32.48
N LEU A 138 46.26 34.58 33.05
CA LEU A 138 47.26 34.17 34.04
C LEU A 138 48.67 34.18 33.45
N ALA A 139 48.84 33.68 32.23
CA ALA A 139 50.11 33.72 31.51
C ALA A 139 50.56 35.17 31.26
N ALA A 140 49.67 36.04 30.75
CA ALA A 140 49.97 37.44 30.49
C ALA A 140 50.34 38.23 31.75
N ILE A 141 49.68 37.96 32.88
CA ILE A 141 50.03 38.57 34.18
C ILE A 141 51.42 38.12 34.63
N SER A 142 51.73 36.82 34.49
CA SER A 142 53.06 36.28 34.80
C SER A 142 54.15 36.93 33.95
N ASP A 143 53.92 37.01 32.63
CA ASP A 143 54.85 37.62 31.68
C ASP A 143 55.03 39.11 31.94
N LEU A 144 53.96 39.84 32.27
CA LEU A 144 54.02 41.25 32.65
C LEU A 144 54.84 41.44 33.92
N LYS A 145 54.62 40.63 34.95
CA LYS A 145 55.41 40.68 36.19
C LYS A 145 56.89 40.42 35.92
N ALA A 146 57.22 39.39 35.13
CA ALA A 146 58.59 39.12 34.75
C ALA A 146 59.23 40.30 33.99
N LYS A 147 58.50 40.90 33.05
CA LYS A 147 58.98 42.06 32.29
C LYS A 147 59.18 43.29 33.18
N VAL A 148 58.24 43.59 34.08
CA VAL A 148 58.34 44.71 35.02
C VAL A 148 59.52 44.50 35.97
N SER A 149 59.71 43.31 36.53
CA SER A 149 60.87 42.99 37.36
C SER A 149 62.18 43.19 36.61
N GLN A 150 62.28 42.75 35.34
CA GLN A 150 63.48 42.96 34.54
C GLN A 150 63.74 44.45 34.26
N VAL A 151 62.70 45.24 33.95
CA VAL A 151 62.83 46.68 33.72
C VAL A 151 63.26 47.38 35.01
N ALA A 152 62.70 47.01 36.16
CA ALA A 152 63.09 47.55 37.46
C ALA A 152 64.54 47.22 37.82
N ILE A 153 64.98 45.97 37.60
CA ILE A 153 66.38 45.55 37.81
C ILE A 153 67.31 46.34 36.89
N ASN A 154 66.99 46.47 35.60
CA ASN A 154 67.80 47.22 34.66
C ASN A 154 67.88 48.72 35.03
N ALA A 155 66.76 49.33 35.44
CA ALA A 155 66.72 50.72 35.90
C ALA A 155 67.54 50.92 37.18
N ALA A 156 67.40 50.02 38.16
CA ALA A 156 68.20 50.04 39.39
C ALA A 156 69.69 49.86 39.10
N SER A 157 70.07 48.92 38.24
CA SER A 157 71.45 48.70 37.81
C SER A 157 72.03 49.95 37.14
N ASN A 158 71.26 50.61 36.27
CA ASN A 158 71.68 51.86 35.62
C ASN A 158 71.82 53.01 36.62
N ALA A 159 70.91 53.13 37.58
CA ALA A 159 70.98 54.14 38.64
C ALA A 159 72.18 53.93 39.56
N ILE A 160 72.49 52.68 39.92
CA ILE A 160 73.69 52.31 40.69
C ILE A 160 74.94 52.67 39.89
N ALA A 161 75.03 52.28 38.61
CA ALA A 161 76.17 52.60 37.75
C ALA A 161 76.39 54.11 37.59
N ALA A 162 75.31 54.91 37.52
CA ALA A 162 75.40 56.36 37.44
C ALA A 162 75.78 57.04 38.78
N LYS A 163 75.55 56.40 39.92
CA LYS A 163 75.86 56.89 41.27
C LYS A 163 77.15 56.29 41.85
N HIS A 164 77.76 55.33 41.17
CA HIS A 164 79.02 54.70 41.56
C HIS A 164 80.18 55.67 41.27
N ASP A 165 80.70 56.29 42.32
CA ASP A 165 81.98 56.99 42.29
C ASP A 165 82.97 56.31 43.24
N ALA A 166 84.26 56.62 43.10
CA ALA A 166 85.33 56.03 43.92
C ALA A 166 85.19 56.32 45.44
N THR A 167 84.35 57.28 45.83
CA THR A 167 84.06 57.63 47.22
C THR A 167 82.99 56.70 47.79
N ALA A 168 81.92 56.42 47.03
CA ALA A 168 80.87 55.49 47.41
C ALA A 168 81.39 54.05 47.59
N ASP A 169 82.36 53.63 46.78
CA ASP A 169 83.02 52.32 46.89
C ASP A 169 83.77 52.16 48.22
N LYS A 170 84.49 53.20 48.65
CA LYS A 170 85.20 53.20 49.94
C LYS A 170 84.25 53.06 51.13
N ASP A 171 83.15 53.83 51.13
CA ASP A 171 82.14 53.78 52.19
C ASP A 171 81.44 52.42 52.28
N LEU A 172 81.19 51.76 51.14
CA LEU A 172 80.61 50.41 51.10
C LEU A 172 81.57 49.34 51.65
N VAL A 173 82.86 49.44 51.31
CA VAL A 173 83.90 48.55 51.84
C VAL A 173 84.04 48.71 53.35
N GLU A 174 84.06 49.95 53.84
CA GLU A 174 84.20 50.24 55.27
C GLU A 174 82.97 49.78 56.07
N LYS A 175 81.75 49.92 55.52
CA LYS A 175 80.52 49.32 56.09
C LYS A 175 80.53 47.79 56.07
N ALA A 176 81.01 47.15 55.01
CA ALA A 176 81.10 45.70 54.92
C ALA A 176 82.08 45.14 55.97
N ILE A 177 83.24 45.79 56.13
CA ILE A 177 84.23 45.46 57.17
C ILE A 177 83.62 45.61 58.56
N ASN A 178 82.90 46.69 58.83
CA ASN A 178 82.23 46.92 60.11
C ASN A 178 81.02 45.99 60.37
N SER A 179 80.46 45.33 59.35
CA SER A 179 79.34 44.39 59.52
C SER A 179 79.76 42.96 59.84
N ILE A 180 81.04 42.64 59.62
CA ILE A 180 81.63 41.30 59.84
C ILE A 180 82.41 41.25 61.17
N ASN A 181 82.72 42.42 61.76
CA ASN A 181 83.35 42.56 63.07
C ASN A 181 82.32 42.89 64.14
#